data_AF-A0A2D4HY03-F1
#
_entry.id   AF-A0A2D4HY03-F1
#
_cell.length_a   1.000
_cell.length_b   1.000
_cell.length_c   1.000
_cell.angle_alpha   90.00
_cell.angle_beta   90.00
_cell.angle_gamma   90.00
#
_symmetry.space_group_name_H-M   'P 1'
#
loop_
_entity.id
_entity.type
_entity.pdbx_description
1 polymer ?
#
loop_
_entity_poly.entity_id
_entity_poly.type
_entity_poly.pdbx_seq_one_letter_code
_entity_poly.pdbx_strand_id
1 'polypeptide(L)'
;MMIPEAVIWFFTSVLKGLQVHGQHDGCMAALVHLAFQIYEALRPRYAELKTVMEQVPEIQNDSLEQFDSKLLNVTLQKVADKRRKDHFKRLIAGCIGKPLGEQFRKEVHIRNLPSLFKKDTCIVAAST
;
A
#
# COMPACT_ATOMS: atom_id res chain seq x y z
N MET A 1 10.59 -8.60 27.60
CA MET A 1 11.17 -8.69 26.24
C MET A 1 10.23 -9.59 25.43
N MET A 2 9.82 -9.20 24.22
CA MET A 2 8.97 -10.07 23.40
C MET A 2 9.87 -11.11 22.73
N ILE A 3 9.33 -12.31 22.48
CA ILE A 3 10.03 -13.29 21.66
C ILE A 3 9.95 -12.86 20.17
N PRO A 4 10.99 -13.09 19.35
CA PRO A 4 11.02 -12.68 17.94
C PRO A 4 9.79 -13.17 17.13
N GLU A 5 9.38 -14.41 17.35
CA GLU A 5 8.20 -15.01 16.71
C GLU A 5 6.91 -14.22 16.97
N ALA A 6 6.72 -13.72 18.19
CA ALA A 6 5.54 -12.92 18.53
C ALA A 6 5.56 -11.56 17.81
N VAL A 7 6.74 -10.97 17.61
CA VAL A 7 6.91 -9.71 16.88
C VAL A 7 6.62 -9.90 15.38
N ILE A 8 7.16 -10.97 14.79
CA ILE A 8 6.88 -11.36 13.40
C ILE A 8 5.39 -11.60 13.21
N TRP A 9 4.76 -12.41 14.08
CA TRP A 9 3.34 -12.72 14.00
C TRP A 9 2.48 -11.47 14.14
N PHE A 10 2.81 -10.59 15.09
CA PHE A 10 2.08 -9.35 15.32
C PHE A 10 2.14 -8.43 14.10
N PHE A 11 3.33 -8.17 13.57
CA PHE A 11 3.50 -7.30 12.40
C PHE A 11 2.82 -7.90 11.16
N THR A 12 3.00 -9.20 10.93
CA THR A 12 2.35 -9.93 9.83
C THR A 12 0.82 -9.88 9.94
N SER A 13 0.27 -9.96 11.15
CA SER A 13 -1.17 -9.89 11.38
C SER A 13 -1.74 -8.52 11.03
N VAL A 14 -1.00 -7.43 11.32
CA VAL A 14 -1.38 -6.07 10.90
C VAL A 14 -1.33 -5.93 9.38
N LEU A 15 -0.29 -6.45 8.72
CA LEU A 15 -0.19 -6.44 7.25
C LEU A 15 -1.32 -7.25 6.58
N LYS A 16 -1.68 -8.41 7.15
CA LYS A 16 -2.85 -9.19 6.70
C LYS A 16 -4.16 -8.41 6.88
N GLY A 17 -4.34 -7.73 8.02
CA GLY A 17 -5.48 -6.84 8.23
C GLY A 17 -5.55 -5.74 7.16
N LEU A 18 -4.40 -5.18 6.76
CA LEU A 18 -4.31 -4.19 5.69
C LEU A 18 -4.66 -4.78 4.32
N GLN A 19 -4.31 -6.04 4.06
CA GLN A 19 -4.69 -6.74 2.84
C GLN A 19 -6.19 -6.98 2.75
N VAL A 20 -6.84 -7.29 3.89
CA VAL A 20 -8.29 -7.57 3.94
C VAL A 20 -9.12 -6.28 3.92
N HIS A 21 -8.71 -5.25 4.66
CA HIS A 21 -9.53 -4.05 4.90
C HIS A 21 -8.99 -2.78 4.22
N GLY A 22 -7.83 -2.85 3.56
CA GLY A 22 -7.12 -1.69 2.99
C GLY A 22 -7.84 -0.97 1.85
N GLN A 23 -8.92 -1.54 1.30
CA GLN A 23 -9.77 -0.86 0.32
C GLN A 23 -10.58 0.29 0.93
N HIS A 24 -10.78 0.29 2.25
CA HIS A 24 -11.50 1.34 2.97
C HIS A 24 -10.52 2.36 3.55
N ASP A 25 -10.67 3.64 3.19
CA ASP A 25 -9.71 4.69 3.57
C ASP A 25 -9.46 4.79 5.07
N GLY A 26 -10.50 4.67 5.89
CA GLY A 26 -10.38 4.72 7.35
C GLY A 26 -9.53 3.57 7.90
N CYS A 27 -9.81 2.33 7.45
CA CYS A 27 -9.04 1.14 7.84
C CYS A 27 -7.61 1.21 7.32
N MET A 28 -7.41 1.59 6.06
CA MET A 28 -6.09 1.78 5.47
C MET A 28 -5.28 2.79 6.28
N ALA A 29 -5.82 3.97 6.57
CA ALA A 29 -5.11 5.02 7.29
C ALA A 29 -4.69 4.58 8.70
N ALA A 30 -5.58 3.89 9.42
CA ALA A 30 -5.31 3.34 10.75
C ALA A 30 -4.28 2.22 10.72
N LEU A 31 -4.42 1.25 9.82
CA LEU A 31 -3.52 0.09 9.72
C LEU A 31 -2.13 0.46 9.21
N VAL A 32 -2.03 1.38 8.24
CA VAL A 32 -0.73 1.95 7.80
C VAL A 32 -0.06 2.67 8.97
N HIS A 33 -0.81 3.43 9.76
CA HIS A 33 -0.26 4.11 10.93
C HIS A 33 0.25 3.13 11.99
N LEU A 34 -0.55 2.10 12.30
CA LEU A 34 -0.19 1.05 13.24
C LEU A 34 1.05 0.29 12.77
N ALA A 35 1.09 -0.13 11.51
CA ALA A 35 2.24 -0.81 10.92
C ALA A 35 3.52 0.05 11.01
N PHE A 36 3.40 1.35 10.73
CA PHE A 36 4.53 2.28 10.85
C PHE A 36 5.04 2.38 12.29
N GLN A 37 4.15 2.54 13.27
CA GLN A 37 4.54 2.61 14.69
C GLN A 37 5.19 1.31 15.19
N ILE A 38 4.66 0.16 14.78
CA ILE A 38 5.24 -1.15 15.12
C ILE A 38 6.65 -1.26 14.55
N TYR A 39 6.82 -0.95 13.25
CA TYR A 39 8.11 -1.03 12.60
C TYR A 39 9.11 -0.06 13.24
N GLU A 40 8.75 1.20 13.44
CA GLU A 40 9.64 2.19 14.07
C GLU A 40 10.05 1.82 15.50
N ALA A 41 9.11 1.35 16.33
CA ALA A 41 9.37 1.04 17.73
C ALA A 41 10.16 -0.26 17.92
N LEU A 42 9.92 -1.27 17.07
CA LEU A 42 10.46 -2.62 17.26
C LEU A 42 11.69 -2.90 16.38
N ARG A 43 11.81 -2.27 15.20
CA ARG A 43 12.92 -2.54 14.27
C ARG A 43 14.32 -2.35 14.85
N PRO A 44 14.61 -1.38 15.76
CA PRO A 44 15.92 -1.27 16.40
C PRO A 44 16.30 -2.47 17.27
N ARG A 45 15.33 -3.32 17.65
CA ARG A 45 15.51 -4.45 18.56
C ARG A 45 15.30 -5.81 17.89
N TYR A 46 14.53 -5.87 16.80
CA TYR A 46 14.16 -7.08 16.08
C TYR A 46 14.45 -6.90 14.60
N ALA A 47 15.56 -7.48 14.13
CA ALA A 47 15.99 -7.39 12.73
C ALA A 47 15.06 -8.16 11.78
N GLU A 48 14.35 -9.16 12.32
CA GLU A 48 13.37 -10.01 11.63
C GLU A 48 12.20 -9.21 11.05
N LEU A 49 11.95 -7.98 11.52
CA LEU A 49 10.95 -7.13 10.89
C LEU A 49 11.33 -6.73 9.45
N LYS A 50 12.64 -6.60 9.15
CA LYS A 50 13.09 -6.35 7.78
C LYS A 50 12.77 -7.56 6.88
N THR A 51 12.93 -8.79 7.37
CA THR A 51 12.65 -9.99 6.57
C THR A 51 11.16 -10.13 6.25
N VAL A 52 10.27 -9.69 7.15
CA VAL A 52 8.83 -9.59 6.85
C VAL A 52 8.56 -8.52 5.78
N MET A 53 9.23 -7.36 5.84
CA MET A 53 9.11 -6.32 4.82
C MET A 53 9.57 -6.80 3.44
N GLU A 54 10.68 -7.54 3.36
CA GLU A 54 11.22 -8.09 2.11
C GLU A 54 10.25 -9.06 1.40
N GLN A 55 9.27 -9.60 2.13
CA GLN A 55 8.20 -10.46 1.56
C GLN A 55 7.00 -9.68 1.02
N VAL A 56 6.96 -8.36 1.20
CA VAL A 56 5.88 -7.52 0.66
C VAL A 56 5.92 -7.55 -0.87
N PRO A 57 4.78 -7.77 -1.55
CA PRO A 57 4.72 -7.75 -3.01
C PRO A 57 5.20 -6.42 -3.60
N GLU A 58 5.97 -6.48 -4.68
CA GLU A 58 6.46 -5.31 -5.44
C GLU A 58 7.35 -4.36 -4.62
N ILE A 59 7.92 -4.82 -3.50
CA ILE A 59 8.79 -3.99 -2.68
C ILE A 59 10.11 -3.67 -3.41
N GLN A 60 10.51 -2.41 -3.35
CA GLN A 60 11.80 -1.95 -3.86
C GLN A 60 12.84 -2.07 -2.74
N ASN A 61 13.71 -3.09 -2.82
CA ASN A 61 14.71 -3.37 -1.79
C ASN A 61 15.61 -2.16 -1.48
N ASP A 62 16.10 -1.44 -2.49
CA ASP A 62 16.93 -0.24 -2.29
C ASP A 62 16.18 0.84 -1.48
N SER A 63 14.88 0.99 -1.73
CA SER A 63 14.04 1.95 -0.99
C SER A 63 13.82 1.50 0.45
N LEU A 64 13.65 0.19 0.67
CA LEU A 64 13.58 -0.41 2.01
C LEU A 64 14.88 -0.20 2.78
N GLU A 65 16.04 -0.46 2.17
CA GLU A 65 17.34 -0.28 2.81
C GLU A 65 17.62 1.17 3.19
N GLN A 66 17.28 2.11 2.30
CA GLN A 66 17.39 3.54 2.59
C GLN A 66 16.48 3.97 3.73
N PHE A 67 15.26 3.44 3.78
CA PHE A 67 14.32 3.70 4.86
C PHE A 67 14.85 3.15 6.19
N ASP A 68 15.31 1.89 6.18
CA ASP A 68 15.80 1.18 7.36
C ASP A 68 17.06 1.81 7.94
N SER A 69 18.02 2.17 7.10
CA SER A 69 19.26 2.86 7.51
C SER A 69 18.97 4.22 8.15
N LYS A 70 17.99 4.97 7.63
CA LYS A 70 17.57 6.25 8.21
C LYS A 70 16.83 6.06 9.54
N LEU A 71 16.02 5.00 9.65
CA LEU A 71 15.26 4.68 10.85
C LEU A 71 16.18 4.36 12.04
N LEU A 72 17.24 3.58 11.80
CA LEU A 72 18.20 3.14 12.81
C LEU A 72 19.18 4.26 13.22
N ASN A 73 19.31 5.32 12.42
CA ASN A 73 20.17 6.45 12.73
C ASN A 73 19.41 7.50 13.57
N VAL A 74 19.56 7.42 14.89
CA VAL A 74 18.89 8.29 15.88
C VAL A 74 19.09 9.79 15.61
N THR A 75 20.20 10.17 14.99
CA THR A 75 20.53 11.56 14.64
C THR A 75 19.59 12.16 13.57
N LEU A 76 18.99 11.32 12.71
CA LEU A 76 18.10 11.73 11.62
C LEU A 76 16.61 11.73 12.02
N GLN A 77 16.28 11.23 13.21
CA GLN A 77 14.88 11.10 13.67
C GLN A 77 14.18 12.43 13.95
N LYS A 78 14.89 13.57 13.98
CA LYS A 78 14.28 14.89 14.21
C LYS A 78 13.60 15.51 12.98
N VAL A 79 13.73 14.91 11.79
CA VAL A 79 13.16 15.48 10.55
C VAL A 79 11.89 14.73 10.13
N ALA A 80 10.76 15.44 10.19
CA ALA A 80 9.47 15.22 9.54
C ALA A 80 8.87 13.79 9.55
N ASP A 81 8.16 13.47 10.64
CA ASP A 81 7.34 12.25 10.83
C ASP A 81 6.40 11.94 9.65
N LYS A 82 5.71 12.99 9.15
CA LYS A 82 4.73 12.84 8.07
C LYS A 82 5.35 12.26 6.79
N ARG A 83 6.55 12.73 6.43
CA ARG A 83 7.24 12.27 5.21
C ARG A 83 7.72 10.83 5.34
N ARG A 84 8.12 10.40 6.54
CA ARG A 84 8.49 9.02 6.84
C ARG A 84 7.30 8.08 6.71
N LYS A 85 6.15 8.46 7.27
CA LYS A 85 4.92 7.68 7.15
C LYS A 85 4.49 7.53 5.68
N ASP A 86 4.58 8.59 4.88
CA ASP A 86 4.25 8.53 3.44
C ASP A 86 5.22 7.62 2.67
N HIS A 87 6.52 7.65 2.97
CA HIS A 87 7.50 6.73 2.38
C HIS A 87 7.22 5.28 2.80
N PHE A 88 6.95 5.04 4.09
CA PHE A 88 6.58 3.74 4.60
C PHE A 88 5.33 3.17 3.93
N LYS A 89 4.28 4.00 3.75
CA LYS A 89 3.07 3.60 3.03
C LYS A 89 3.38 3.09 1.61
N ARG A 90 4.33 3.70 0.90
CA ARG A 90 4.76 3.25 -0.43
C ARG A 90 5.48 1.90 -0.38
N LEU A 91 6.27 1.64 0.67
CA LEU A 91 6.96 0.35 0.84
C LEU A 91 5.96 -0.79 1.03
N ILE A 92 4.88 -0.57 1.80
CA ILE A 92 3.86 -1.60 2.09
C ILE A 92 2.67 -1.59 1.11
N ALA A 93 2.76 -0.86 -0.01
CA ALA A 93 1.65 -0.66 -0.93
C ALA A 93 1.11 -1.98 -1.51
N GLY A 94 1.99 -2.98 -1.72
CA GLY A 94 1.60 -4.32 -2.16
C GLY A 94 0.70 -5.08 -1.18
N CYS A 95 0.64 -4.66 0.09
CA CYS A 95 -0.26 -5.22 1.10
C CYS A 95 -1.57 -4.45 1.22
N ILE A 96 -1.76 -3.32 0.53
CA ILE A 96 -3.01 -2.55 0.63
C ILE A 96 -4.07 -3.27 -0.22
N GLY A 97 -5.15 -3.71 0.44
CA GLY A 97 -6.27 -4.37 -0.23
C GLY A 97 -6.83 -3.51 -1.37
N LYS A 98 -7.02 -4.13 -2.55
CA LYS A 98 -7.63 -3.51 -3.73
C LYS A 98 -9.09 -3.95 -3.85
N PRO A 99 -10.00 -3.13 -4.39
CA PRO A 99 -11.37 -3.54 -4.67
C PRO A 99 -11.41 -4.77 -5.58
N LEU A 100 -12.36 -5.68 -5.35
CA LEU A 100 -12.54 -6.90 -6.16
C LEU A 100 -12.62 -6.58 -7.67
N GLY A 101 -13.31 -5.50 -8.04
CA GLY A 101 -13.44 -5.06 -9.44
C GLY A 101 -12.11 -4.66 -10.11
N GLU A 102 -11.09 -4.31 -9.35
CA GLU A 102 -9.73 -4.06 -9.86
C GLU A 102 -8.88 -5.33 -9.88
N GLN A 103 -9.03 -6.21 -8.88
CA GLN A 103 -8.30 -7.49 -8.82
C GLN A 103 -8.68 -8.45 -9.95
N PHE A 104 -9.94 -8.45 -10.36
CA PHE A 104 -10.45 -9.28 -11.46
C PHE A 104 -10.63 -8.51 -12.77
N ARG A 105 -10.15 -7.27 -12.86
CA ARG A 105 -10.18 -6.53 -14.11
C ARG A 105 -9.22 -7.22 -15.08
N LYS A 106 -9.78 -7.98 -16.02
CA LYS A 106 -9.02 -8.51 -17.15
C LYS A 106 -8.44 -7.30 -17.87
N GLU A 107 -7.12 -7.18 -17.89
CA GLU A 107 -6.44 -6.09 -18.58
C GLU A 107 -6.56 -6.32 -20.09
N VAL A 108 -7.73 -6.00 -20.66
CA VAL A 108 -7.99 -6.13 -22.09
C VAL A 108 -7.69 -4.79 -22.74
N HIS A 109 -6.47 -4.65 -23.28
CA HIS A 109 -6.18 -3.61 -24.27
C HIS A 109 -6.96 -3.95 -25.56
N ILE A 110 -8.24 -3.57 -25.64
CA ILE A 110 -9.02 -3.73 -26.87
C ILE A 110 -8.61 -2.63 -27.83
N ARG A 111 -7.54 -2.86 -28.59
CA ARG A 111 -6.99 -1.89 -29.56
C ARG A 111 -7.97 -1.54 -30.70
N ASN A 112 -9.07 -2.29 -30.86
CA ASN A 112 -10.10 -2.08 -31.87
C ASN A 112 -11.50 -2.26 -31.27
N LEU A 113 -11.90 -1.39 -30.34
CA LEU A 113 -13.31 -1.37 -29.90
C LEU A 113 -14.12 -0.47 -30.84
N PRO A 114 -15.01 -1.01 -31.71
CA PRO A 114 -15.91 -0.18 -32.49
C PRO A 114 -16.88 0.57 -31.55
N SER A 115 -17.11 1.85 -31.83
CA SER A 115 -17.99 2.71 -31.02
C SER A 115 -19.41 2.16 -30.97
N LEU A 116 -19.93 1.94 -29.75
CA LEU A 116 -21.30 1.48 -29.52
C LEU A 116 -22.35 2.60 -29.60
N PHE A 117 -21.92 3.87 -29.70
CA PHE A 117 -22.83 4.99 -29.84
C PHE A 117 -23.16 5.23 -31.31
N LYS A 118 -24.29 4.68 -31.77
CA LYS A 118 -25.02 5.30 -32.87
C LYS A 118 -25.63 6.59 -32.34
N LYS A 119 -25.25 7.71 -32.94
CA LYS A 119 -25.85 9.01 -32.70
C LYS A 119 -27.26 8.93 -33.31
N ASP A 120 -28.30 8.87 -32.49
CA ASP A 120 -29.65 9.11 -32.98
C ASP A 120 -29.70 10.56 -33.45
N THR A 121 -29.68 10.75 -34.77
CA THR A 121 -29.90 12.05 -35.38
C THR A 121 -31.34 12.44 -35.09
N CYS A 122 -31.56 13.29 -34.09
CA CYS A 122 -32.81 14.03 -33.96
C CYS A 122 -32.97 14.87 -35.24
N ILE A 123 -33.73 14.35 -36.19
CA ILE A 123 -34.26 15.09 -37.33
C ILE A 123 -35.16 16.19 -36.77
N VAL A 124 -34.61 17.39 -36.64
CA VAL A 124 -35.41 18.59 -36.45
C VAL A 124 -36.18 18.78 -37.76
N ALA A 125 -37.46 18.47 -37.74
CA ALA A 125 -38.37 18.79 -38.84
C ALA A 125 -38.38 20.30 -39.02
N ALA A 126 -37.88 20.76 -40.17
CA ALA A 126 -38.14 22.09 -40.67
C ALA A 126 -39.61 22.12 -41.10
N SER A 127 -40.44 22.91 -40.42
CA SER A 127 -41.77 23.27 -40.90
C SER A 127 -41.75 24.74 -41.32
N THR A 128 -42.16 24.93 -42.57
CA THR A 128 -42.42 26.18 -43.29
C THR A 128 -43.50 27.03 -42.61
#